data_AF-A0A832RVK8-F1
#
_entry.id   AF-A0A832RVK8-F1
#
_cell.length_a   1.000
_cell.length_b   1.000
_cell.length_c   1.000
_cell.angle_alpha   90.00
_cell.angle_beta   90.00
_cell.angle_gamma   90.00
#
_symmetry.space_group_name_H-M   'P 1'
#
loop_
_entity.id
_entity.type
_entity.pdbx_description
1 polymer ?
#
loop_
_entity_poly.entity_id
_entity_poly.type
_entity_poly.pdbx_seq_one_letter_code
_entity_poly.pdbx_strand_id
1 'polypeptide(L)'
;MDIQLAIPDGTRMEEKTVVLESDLIVGSGVDFGYGVIANNIRAGERVSFGGTLDARGDVEIDGFSSVSGDLVARGNVYLGEGVRIGGRLVVDGDLDIGREIKIEEGFEAHGWIRIRNPLPFVLYIYLYLLALLQLGRAEQVEEALNELFSEEAPDPTQVMVVPPRSMLDFNTIQTPAPVVVGRGCRLVGNIRAKSVEMGEQNELFGGIRARTSVVLGKDNVIHGGIEARHVRVEQGCRILGRVKAHTLEVHPSIDVESLVASESMVFIRDVEELREGNAALDRGEG
;
A
#
# COMPACT_ATOMS: atom_id res chain seq x y z
N MET A 1 -8.04 -8.31 -11.77
CA MET A 1 -7.64 -8.24 -10.35
C MET A 1 -8.27 -7.00 -9.71
N ASP A 2 -8.88 -7.12 -8.54
CA ASP A 2 -9.28 -5.95 -7.75
C ASP A 2 -8.00 -5.33 -7.17
N ILE A 3 -7.70 -4.07 -7.52
CA ILE A 3 -6.58 -3.33 -6.91
C ILE A 3 -6.89 -3.15 -5.41
N GLN A 4 -5.93 -3.44 -4.54
CA GLN A 4 -6.04 -3.29 -3.09
C GLN A 4 -4.97 -2.33 -2.55
N LEU A 5 -5.29 -1.64 -1.46
CA LEU A 5 -4.30 -0.88 -0.70
C LEU A 5 -3.47 -1.87 0.11
N ALA A 6 -2.22 -2.06 -0.30
CA ALA A 6 -1.28 -2.93 0.40
C ALA A 6 -0.32 -2.06 1.21
N ILE A 7 -0.25 -2.32 2.51
CA ILE A 7 0.71 -1.71 3.43
C ILE A 7 1.69 -2.81 3.85
N PRO A 8 2.98 -2.75 3.45
CA PRO A 8 3.95 -3.81 3.69
C PRO A 8 4.38 -3.86 5.16
N ASP A 9 5.05 -4.95 5.53
CA ASP A 9 5.52 -5.19 6.89
C ASP A 9 6.44 -4.07 7.40
N GLY A 10 6.35 -3.77 8.70
CA GLY A 10 7.20 -2.76 9.35
C GLY A 10 6.93 -1.31 8.94
N THR A 11 5.87 -1.05 8.16
CA THR A 11 5.50 0.32 7.76
C THR A 11 5.22 1.20 8.97
N ARG A 12 5.80 2.40 8.99
CA ARG A 12 5.52 3.42 10.00
C ARG A 12 4.86 4.62 9.34
N MET A 13 3.57 4.80 9.57
CA MET A 13 2.84 6.02 9.19
C MET A 13 2.76 6.94 10.40
N GLU A 14 3.66 7.91 10.47
CA GLU A 14 3.65 8.96 11.49
C GLU A 14 2.80 10.17 11.04
N GLU A 15 2.64 11.19 11.89
CA GLU A 15 1.74 12.32 11.62
C GLU A 15 2.05 13.06 10.31
N LYS A 16 3.32 13.09 9.88
CA LYS A 16 3.76 13.86 8.71
C LYS A 16 4.52 13.04 7.68
N THR A 17 4.96 11.84 8.03
CA THR A 17 5.87 11.06 7.20
C THR A 17 5.52 9.58 7.27
N VAL A 18 5.49 8.96 6.10
CA VAL A 18 5.39 7.51 5.96
C VAL A 18 6.80 6.97 5.68
N VAL A 19 7.28 6.08 6.55
CA VAL A 19 8.57 5.41 6.41
C VAL A 19 8.33 3.98 5.95
N LEU A 20 8.91 3.66 4.81
CA LEU A 20 8.86 2.36 4.16
C LEU A 20 10.30 1.83 4.02
N GLU A 21 10.49 0.56 4.34
CA GLU A 21 11.74 -0.14 4.01
C GLU A 21 11.75 -0.60 2.54
N SER A 22 10.59 -0.58 1.89
CA SER A 22 10.38 -1.07 0.54
C SER A 22 9.94 0.03 -0.44
N ASP A 23 9.55 -0.40 -1.63
CA ASP A 23 9.11 0.47 -2.71
C ASP A 23 7.67 0.96 -2.50
N LEU A 24 7.39 2.16 -3.00
CA LEU A 24 6.07 2.78 -3.00
C LEU A 24 5.55 2.90 -4.44
N ILE A 25 4.34 2.39 -4.67
CA ILE A 25 3.60 2.57 -5.93
C ILE A 25 2.28 3.29 -5.62
N VAL A 26 2.09 4.46 -6.21
CA VAL A 26 0.90 5.29 -6.03
C VAL A 26 0.11 5.36 -7.34
N GLY A 27 -1.14 4.92 -7.30
CA GLY A 27 -2.07 5.02 -8.42
C GLY A 27 -2.47 6.46 -8.74
N SER A 28 -3.05 6.67 -9.92
CA SER A 28 -3.41 8.00 -10.38
C SER A 28 -4.50 8.67 -9.53
N GLY A 29 -4.43 10.01 -9.42
CA GLY A 29 -5.45 10.81 -8.72
C GLY A 29 -5.51 10.56 -7.22
N VAL A 30 -4.40 10.18 -6.60
CA VAL A 30 -4.27 9.98 -5.15
C VAL A 30 -3.88 11.29 -4.49
N ASP A 31 -4.50 11.57 -3.35
CA ASP A 31 -4.06 12.62 -2.43
C ASP A 31 -3.32 11.97 -1.26
N PHE A 32 -2.00 12.14 -1.24
CA PHE A 32 -1.09 11.57 -0.27
C PHE A 32 -0.56 12.71 0.62
N GLY A 33 -1.28 13.04 1.68
CA GLY A 33 -1.02 14.19 2.56
C GLY A 33 0.24 14.11 3.42
N TYR A 34 1.06 13.07 3.25
CA TYR A 34 2.29 12.86 4.00
C TYR A 34 3.53 13.12 3.13
N GLY A 35 4.67 13.32 3.80
CA GLY A 35 5.97 13.02 3.22
C GLY A 35 6.21 11.52 3.17
N VAL A 36 7.15 11.08 2.33
CA VAL A 36 7.46 9.67 2.13
C VAL A 36 8.96 9.47 2.23
N ILE A 37 9.38 8.47 2.98
CA ILE A 37 10.72 7.91 2.94
C ILE A 37 10.57 6.47 2.45
N ALA A 38 11.11 6.16 1.28
CA ALA A 38 10.98 4.83 0.67
C ALA A 38 12.27 4.42 -0.07
N ASN A 39 12.30 3.18 -0.56
CA ASN A 39 13.40 2.75 -1.43
C ASN A 39 13.25 3.36 -2.82
N ASN A 40 12.31 2.87 -3.64
CA ASN A 40 11.89 3.54 -4.87
C ASN A 40 10.49 4.15 -4.73
N ILE A 41 10.22 5.26 -5.41
CA ILE A 41 8.90 5.90 -5.44
C ILE A 41 8.39 5.96 -6.87
N ARG A 42 7.25 5.35 -7.14
CA ARG A 42 6.54 5.45 -8.42
C ARG A 42 5.16 6.02 -8.20
N ALA A 43 4.83 7.11 -8.87
CA ALA A 43 3.55 7.79 -8.77
C ALA A 43 2.93 7.97 -10.15
N GLY A 44 1.67 7.56 -10.30
CA GLY A 44 0.90 7.79 -11.52
C GLY A 44 0.48 9.26 -11.69
N GLU A 45 -0.34 9.53 -12.70
CA GLU A 45 -0.77 10.90 -13.01
C GLU A 45 -1.62 11.55 -11.90
N ARG A 46 -1.52 12.88 -11.78
CA ARG A 46 -2.36 13.70 -10.88
C ARG A 46 -2.29 13.28 -9.41
N VAL A 47 -1.11 12.88 -8.95
CA VAL A 47 -0.87 12.56 -7.55
C VAL A 47 -0.43 13.83 -6.80
N SER A 48 -0.95 14.04 -5.60
CA SER A 48 -0.54 15.15 -4.74
C SER A 48 0.18 14.59 -3.51
N PHE A 49 1.43 14.97 -3.32
CA PHE A 49 2.19 14.69 -2.10
C PHE A 49 2.21 15.92 -1.20
N GLY A 50 1.73 15.77 0.04
CA GLY A 50 1.61 16.84 1.03
C GLY A 50 2.92 17.19 1.75
N GLY A 51 3.94 16.33 1.64
CA GLY A 51 5.23 16.52 2.30
C GLY A 51 6.44 16.35 1.39
N THR A 52 7.59 16.11 2.02
CA THR A 52 8.87 15.83 1.36
C THR A 52 8.96 14.38 0.92
N LEU A 53 9.53 14.12 -0.25
CA LEU A 53 9.86 12.78 -0.74
C LEU A 53 11.36 12.54 -0.60
N ASP A 54 11.75 11.46 0.07
CA ASP A 54 13.12 10.99 0.21
C ASP A 54 13.20 9.53 -0.26
N ALA A 55 13.80 9.33 -1.43
CA ALA A 55 13.98 8.02 -2.04
C ALA A 55 15.45 7.59 -1.98
N ARG A 56 15.69 6.39 -1.46
CA ARG A 56 17.03 5.77 -1.45
C ARG A 56 17.47 5.28 -2.83
N GLY A 57 16.53 5.13 -3.76
CA GLY A 57 16.74 4.73 -5.15
C GLY A 57 16.06 5.71 -6.11
N ASP A 58 15.34 5.16 -7.07
CA ASP A 58 14.77 5.91 -8.19
C ASP A 58 13.40 6.53 -7.84
N VAL A 59 13.10 7.67 -8.46
CA VAL A 59 11.79 8.34 -8.37
C VAL A 59 11.20 8.51 -9.75
N GLU A 60 9.98 8.02 -9.95
CA GLU A 60 9.20 8.17 -11.18
C GLU A 60 7.86 8.82 -10.84
N ILE A 61 7.64 10.04 -11.31
CA ILE A 61 6.39 10.78 -11.09
C ILE A 61 5.80 11.13 -12.43
N ASP A 62 4.63 10.56 -12.73
CA ASP A 62 3.87 10.87 -13.93
C ASP A 62 3.25 12.26 -13.90
N GLY A 63 2.76 12.69 -15.06
CA GLY A 63 2.36 14.05 -15.32
C GLY A 63 1.25 14.60 -14.42
N PHE A 64 1.23 15.94 -14.32
CA PHE A 64 0.25 16.74 -13.58
C PHE A 64 0.21 16.46 -12.07
N SER A 65 1.26 15.85 -11.54
CA SER A 65 1.42 15.59 -10.11
C SER A 65 2.07 16.78 -9.40
N SER A 66 1.92 16.83 -8.08
CA SER A 66 2.50 17.88 -7.25
C SER A 66 3.17 17.33 -6.01
N VAL A 67 4.32 17.89 -5.65
CA VAL A 67 5.03 17.61 -4.40
C VAL A 67 5.13 18.92 -3.64
N SER A 68 4.55 18.98 -2.44
CA SER A 68 4.49 20.21 -1.66
C SER A 68 5.82 20.56 -1.00
N GLY A 69 6.62 19.55 -0.65
CA GLY A 69 7.94 19.73 -0.04
C GLY A 69 9.09 19.50 -1.03
N ASP A 70 10.24 19.10 -0.47
CA ASP A 70 11.42 18.74 -1.25
C ASP A 70 11.25 17.36 -1.91
N LEU A 71 11.98 17.12 -2.99
CA LEU A 71 12.14 15.80 -3.61
C LEU A 71 13.63 15.47 -3.62
N VAL A 72 14.03 14.50 -2.82
CA VAL A 72 15.40 13.99 -2.72
C VAL A 72 15.42 12.56 -3.24
N ALA A 73 16.30 12.29 -4.21
CA ALA A 73 16.48 10.96 -4.77
C ALA A 73 17.97 10.63 -4.90
N ARG A 74 18.38 9.49 -4.34
CA ARG A 74 19.76 8.99 -4.49
C ARG A 74 20.00 8.25 -5.80
N GLY A 75 18.92 7.84 -6.48
CA GLY A 75 18.95 7.23 -7.80
C GLY A 75 18.60 8.22 -8.91
N ASN A 76 18.03 7.69 -9.99
CA ASN A 76 17.56 8.46 -11.12
C ASN A 76 16.16 9.01 -10.86
N VAL A 77 15.84 10.15 -11.48
CA VAL A 77 14.53 10.77 -11.37
C VAL A 77 13.92 10.98 -12.75
N TYR A 78 12.68 10.53 -12.91
CA TYR A 78 11.82 10.86 -14.03
C TYR A 78 10.64 11.71 -13.55
N LEU A 79 10.47 12.89 -14.15
CA LEU A 79 9.33 13.76 -13.90
C LEU A 79 8.54 13.96 -15.20
N GLY A 80 7.26 13.60 -15.18
CA GLY A 80 6.33 13.77 -16.28
C GLY A 80 5.94 15.22 -16.55
N GLU A 81 5.10 15.40 -17.56
CA GLU A 81 4.62 16.73 -17.99
C GLU A 81 3.81 17.44 -16.88
N GLY A 82 4.07 18.71 -16.64
CA GLY A 82 3.28 19.54 -15.73
C GLY A 82 3.47 19.24 -14.24
N VAL A 83 4.52 18.50 -13.87
CA VAL A 83 4.87 18.24 -12.46
C VAL A 83 5.26 19.55 -11.76
N ARG A 84 4.78 19.73 -10.53
CA ARG A 84 5.11 20.89 -9.68
C ARG A 84 5.78 20.45 -8.39
N ILE A 85 6.94 21.02 -8.09
CA ILE A 85 7.68 20.79 -6.84
C ILE A 85 7.74 22.13 -6.09
N GLY A 86 7.14 22.18 -4.91
CA GLY A 86 7.09 23.36 -4.03
C GLY A 86 8.39 23.62 -3.28
N GLY A 87 9.19 22.58 -3.05
CA GLY A 87 10.52 22.69 -2.44
C GLY A 87 11.66 22.61 -3.44
N ARG A 88 12.79 22.06 -2.98
CA ARG A 88 13.99 21.79 -3.77
C ARG A 88 13.95 20.38 -4.37
N LEU A 89 14.49 20.24 -5.58
CA LEU A 89 14.77 18.95 -6.20
C LEU A 89 16.26 18.61 -6.06
N VAL A 90 16.60 17.50 -5.41
CA VAL A 90 17.99 17.02 -5.27
C VAL A 90 18.09 15.60 -5.84
N VAL A 91 18.97 15.42 -6.82
CA VAL A 91 19.13 14.16 -7.56
C VAL A 91 20.61 13.78 -7.66
N ASP A 92 20.97 12.64 -7.07
CA ASP A 92 22.33 12.11 -7.18
C ASP A 92 22.60 11.44 -8.54
N GLY A 93 21.58 10.82 -9.14
CA GLY A 93 21.64 10.14 -10.44
C GLY A 93 21.27 11.01 -11.64
N ASP A 94 20.79 10.37 -12.71
CA ASP A 94 20.31 11.04 -13.92
C ASP A 94 18.92 11.64 -13.69
N LEU A 95 18.65 12.80 -14.30
CA LEU A 95 17.38 13.52 -14.20
C LEU A 95 16.73 13.66 -15.58
N ASP A 96 15.65 12.92 -15.79
CA ASP A 96 14.78 13.00 -16.98
C ASP A 96 13.55 13.88 -16.69
N ILE A 97 13.38 14.96 -17.47
CA ILE A 97 12.34 15.97 -17.26
C ILE A 97 11.44 16.07 -18.50
N GLY A 98 10.13 15.98 -18.27
CA GLY A 98 9.07 16.27 -19.23
C GLY A 98 8.86 17.78 -19.48
N ARG A 99 7.70 18.14 -20.04
CA ARG A 99 7.36 19.53 -20.37
C ARG A 99 6.71 20.25 -19.19
N GLU A 100 6.78 21.59 -19.17
CA GLU A 100 6.04 22.44 -18.22
C GLU A 100 6.27 22.14 -16.73
N ILE A 101 7.48 21.70 -16.37
CA ILE A 101 7.84 21.45 -14.96
C ILE A 101 8.09 22.77 -14.24
N LYS A 102 7.56 22.89 -13.02
CA LYS A 102 7.79 24.03 -12.12
C LYS A 102 8.45 23.55 -10.83
N ILE A 103 9.60 24.13 -10.49
CA ILE A 103 10.31 23.88 -9.23
C ILE A 103 10.52 25.23 -8.56
N GLU A 104 10.03 25.41 -7.34
CA GLU A 104 9.99 26.73 -6.69
C GLU A 104 11.33 27.13 -6.05
N GLU A 105 12.02 26.21 -5.37
CA GLU A 105 13.30 26.49 -4.69
C GLU A 105 14.55 26.09 -5.50
N GLY A 106 14.37 25.67 -6.75
CA GLY A 106 15.45 25.24 -7.65
C GLY A 106 15.79 23.75 -7.56
N PHE A 107 16.79 23.33 -8.33
CA PHE A 107 17.20 21.93 -8.41
C PHE A 107 18.73 21.76 -8.41
N GLU A 108 19.19 20.64 -7.87
CA GLU A 108 20.58 20.17 -7.89
C GLU A 108 20.59 18.75 -8.46
N ALA A 109 21.35 18.54 -9.54
CA ALA A 109 21.50 17.24 -10.17
C ALA A 109 22.98 16.94 -10.40
N HIS A 110 23.46 15.82 -9.87
CA HIS A 110 24.86 15.39 -10.01
C HIS A 110 25.10 14.54 -11.27
N GLY A 111 24.07 13.88 -11.80
CA GLY A 111 24.13 13.12 -13.05
C GLY A 111 23.69 13.92 -14.29
N TRP A 112 23.34 13.20 -15.36
CA TRP A 112 22.96 13.82 -16.63
C TRP A 112 21.53 14.33 -16.59
N ILE A 113 21.32 15.58 -17.02
CA ILE A 113 19.98 16.15 -17.18
C ILE A 113 19.54 15.96 -18.63
N ARG A 114 18.45 15.23 -18.83
CA ARG A 114 17.86 14.93 -20.13
C ARG A 114 16.44 15.46 -20.16
N ILE A 115 16.17 16.42 -21.05
CA ILE A 115 14.81 16.89 -21.30
C ILE A 115 14.28 16.09 -22.48
N ARG A 116 13.40 15.13 -22.21
CA ARG A 116 12.86 14.20 -23.22
C ARG A 116 11.34 14.17 -23.12
N ASN A 117 10.69 14.16 -24.28
CA ASN A 117 9.32 13.67 -24.41
C ASN A 117 9.42 12.28 -25.06
N PRO A 118 9.75 11.22 -24.28
CA PRO A 118 9.96 9.90 -24.85
C PRO A 118 8.69 9.46 -25.57
N LEU A 119 8.85 8.90 -26.77
CA LEU A 119 7.73 8.25 -27.46
C LEU A 119 7.13 7.20 -26.52
N PRO A 120 5.80 7.15 -26.32
CA PRO A 120 5.18 6.20 -25.42
C PRO A 120 5.67 4.78 -25.74
N PHE A 121 6.17 4.05 -24.74
CA PHE A 121 6.71 2.70 -24.95
C PHE A 121 5.68 1.76 -25.61
N VAL A 122 4.40 1.99 -25.33
CA VAL A 122 3.25 1.32 -25.99
C VAL A 122 3.31 1.44 -27.52
N LEU A 123 3.76 2.58 -28.06
CA LEU A 123 3.93 2.75 -29.50
C LEU A 123 5.06 1.86 -30.04
N TYR A 124 6.13 1.66 -29.27
CA TYR A 124 7.22 0.77 -29.65
C TYR A 124 6.76 -0.70 -29.67
N ILE A 125 6.01 -1.12 -28.64
CA ILE A 125 5.35 -2.43 -28.61
C ILE A 125 4.43 -2.58 -29.83
N TYR A 126 3.59 -1.58 -30.11
CA TYR A 126 2.70 -1.59 -31.27
C TYR A 126 3.46 -1.76 -32.59
N LEU A 127 4.53 -0.99 -32.81
CA LEU A 127 5.37 -1.09 -34.02
C LEU A 127 6.06 -2.45 -34.14
N TYR A 128 6.54 -3.01 -33.02
CA TYR A 128 7.17 -4.32 -32.99
C TYR A 128 6.19 -5.45 -33.34
N LEU A 129 5.01 -5.46 -32.71
CA LEU A 129 3.94 -6.42 -33.02
C LEU A 129 3.47 -6.27 -34.47
N LEU A 130 3.34 -5.03 -34.96
CA LEU A 130 2.98 -4.75 -36.35
C LEU A 130 4.04 -5.30 -37.33
N ALA A 131 5.33 -5.17 -37.01
CA ALA A 131 6.42 -5.74 -37.81
C ALA A 131 6.37 -7.28 -37.82
N LEU A 132 6.12 -7.93 -36.68
CA LEU A 132 5.99 -9.40 -36.61
C LEU A 132 4.79 -9.92 -37.42
N LEU A 133 3.66 -9.21 -37.39
CA LEU A 133 2.49 -9.53 -38.20
C LEU A 133 2.76 -9.38 -39.70
N GLN A 134 3.46 -8.31 -40.11
CA GLN A 134 3.86 -8.13 -41.52
C GLN A 134 4.81 -9.23 -42.02
N LEU A 135 5.60 -9.82 -41.12
CA LEU A 135 6.48 -10.96 -41.41
C LEU A 135 5.79 -12.33 -41.34
N GLY A 136 4.48 -12.36 -41.04
CA GLY A 136 3.69 -13.60 -40.94
C GLY A 136 3.99 -14.44 -39.69
N ARG A 137 4.61 -13.85 -38.65
CA ARG A 137 5.07 -14.57 -37.46
C ARG A 137 4.07 -14.47 -36.30
N ALA A 138 2.84 -14.93 -36.51
CA ALA A 138 1.77 -14.84 -35.53
C ALA A 138 2.07 -15.58 -34.21
N GLU A 139 2.78 -16.71 -34.27
CA GLU A 139 3.15 -17.47 -33.06
C GLU A 139 4.10 -16.68 -32.13
N GLN A 140 5.05 -15.93 -32.70
CA GLN A 140 5.98 -15.08 -31.92
C GLN A 140 5.29 -13.87 -31.28
N VAL A 141 4.17 -13.43 -31.86
CA VAL A 141 3.32 -12.38 -31.29
C VAL A 141 2.63 -12.90 -30.04
N GLU A 142 2.06 -14.10 -30.09
CA GLU A 142 1.41 -14.72 -28.92
C GLU A 142 2.41 -15.00 -27.79
N GLU A 143 3.60 -15.49 -28.12
CA GLU A 143 4.67 -15.75 -27.15
C GLU A 143 5.16 -14.45 -26.47
N ALA A 144 5.46 -13.40 -27.26
CA ALA A 144 5.88 -12.11 -26.72
C ALA A 144 4.79 -11.43 -25.88
N LEU A 145 3.51 -11.58 -26.24
CA LEU A 145 2.40 -11.09 -25.42
C LEU A 145 2.30 -11.86 -24.10
N ASN A 146 2.43 -13.19 -24.12
CA ASN A 146 2.38 -14.01 -22.92
C ASN A 146 3.54 -13.73 -21.95
N GLU A 147 4.75 -13.46 -22.46
CA GLU A 147 5.89 -13.05 -21.61
C GLU A 147 5.72 -11.65 -21.01
N LEU A 148 5.15 -10.69 -21.76
CA LEU A 148 4.94 -9.32 -21.25
C LEU A 148 3.80 -9.22 -20.23
N PHE A 149 2.83 -10.13 -20.31
CA PHE A 149 1.67 -10.18 -19.41
C PHE A 149 1.70 -11.38 -18.46
N SER A 150 2.82 -12.10 -18.34
CA SER A 150 2.95 -13.17 -17.36
C SER A 150 2.84 -12.57 -15.95
N GLU A 151 1.75 -12.91 -15.27
CA GLU A 151 1.36 -12.36 -13.97
C GLU A 151 2.27 -12.86 -12.83
N GLU A 152 3.51 -12.40 -12.77
CA GLU A 152 4.24 -12.32 -11.50
C GLU A 152 3.97 -10.92 -10.92
N ALA A 153 2.78 -10.75 -10.35
CA ALA A 153 2.53 -9.61 -9.49
C ALA A 153 3.54 -9.71 -8.33
N PRO A 154 4.34 -8.66 -8.05
CA PRO A 154 5.20 -8.66 -6.88
C PRO A 154 4.33 -8.94 -5.64
N ASP A 155 4.83 -9.79 -4.75
CA ASP A 155 4.10 -10.16 -3.54
C ASP A 155 3.66 -8.88 -2.81
N PRO A 156 2.34 -8.69 -2.56
CA PRO A 156 1.80 -7.44 -2.01
C PRO A 156 2.31 -7.12 -0.60
N THR A 157 3.02 -8.05 0.04
CA THR A 157 3.69 -7.85 1.34
C THR A 157 5.01 -7.10 1.22
N GLN A 158 5.58 -6.99 0.01
CA GLN A 158 6.90 -6.39 -0.20
C GLN A 158 6.84 -4.97 -0.76
N VAL A 159 5.70 -4.48 -1.23
CA VAL A 159 5.58 -3.15 -1.86
C VAL A 159 4.34 -2.45 -1.31
N MET A 160 4.46 -1.17 -0.96
CA MET A 160 3.28 -0.38 -0.63
C MET A 160 2.58 0.02 -1.93
N VAL A 161 1.32 -0.41 -2.09
CA VAL A 161 0.53 -0.09 -3.27
C VAL A 161 -0.67 0.73 -2.85
N VAL A 162 -0.76 1.97 -3.34
CA VAL A 162 -1.87 2.89 -3.07
C VAL A 162 -2.81 2.93 -4.27
N PRO A 163 -4.07 2.47 -4.14
CA PRO A 163 -5.01 2.41 -5.25
C PRO A 163 -5.37 3.82 -5.76
N PRO A 164 -5.72 3.95 -7.05
CA PRO A 164 -6.22 5.21 -7.60
C PRO A 164 -7.39 5.78 -6.79
N ARG A 165 -7.49 7.11 -6.72
CA ARG A 165 -8.54 7.85 -5.98
C ARG A 165 -8.60 7.53 -4.48
N SER A 166 -7.48 7.11 -3.90
CA SER A 166 -7.33 7.02 -2.45
C SER A 166 -6.93 8.38 -1.88
N MET A 167 -7.30 8.61 -0.63
CA MET A 167 -6.91 9.79 0.14
C MET A 167 -6.27 9.30 1.44
N LEU A 168 -4.99 9.61 1.61
CA LEU A 168 -4.19 9.23 2.78
C LEU A 168 -3.73 10.52 3.45
N ASP A 169 -4.36 10.88 4.56
CA ASP A 169 -3.99 11.99 5.43
C ASP A 169 -3.84 11.52 6.88
N PHE A 170 -3.21 12.34 7.74
CA PHE A 170 -2.93 12.01 9.14
C PHE A 170 -4.15 11.57 9.98
N ASN A 171 -5.37 11.88 9.54
CA ASN A 171 -6.60 11.56 10.22
C ASN A 171 -7.39 10.44 9.52
N THR A 172 -7.17 10.22 8.23
CA THR A 172 -8.02 9.40 7.37
C THR A 172 -7.20 8.67 6.32
N ILE A 173 -7.30 7.34 6.34
CA ILE A 173 -6.82 6.45 5.28
C ILE A 173 -8.06 5.95 4.54
N GLN A 174 -8.47 6.64 3.49
CA GLN A 174 -9.67 6.34 2.72
C GLN A 174 -9.34 5.77 1.36
N THR A 175 -9.88 4.59 1.06
CA THR A 175 -9.73 3.97 -0.26
C THR A 175 -11.03 3.28 -0.69
N PRO A 176 -11.38 3.29 -1.99
CA PRO A 176 -12.50 2.51 -2.51
C PRO A 176 -12.22 1.00 -2.51
N ALA A 177 -10.96 0.60 -2.38
CA ALA A 177 -10.47 -0.76 -2.45
C ALA A 177 -10.49 -1.51 -1.11
N PRO A 178 -10.25 -2.82 -1.09
CA PRO A 178 -9.80 -3.55 0.09
C PRO A 178 -8.47 -2.97 0.61
N VAL A 179 -8.26 -3.03 1.92
CA VAL A 179 -6.98 -2.71 2.57
C VAL A 179 -6.40 -3.98 3.17
N VAL A 180 -5.14 -4.25 2.86
CA VAL A 180 -4.33 -5.31 3.47
C VAL A 180 -3.15 -4.65 4.16
N VAL A 181 -3.04 -4.87 5.47
CA VAL A 181 -1.92 -4.41 6.29
C VAL A 181 -1.08 -5.62 6.65
N GLY A 182 0.23 -5.51 6.44
CA GLY A 182 1.22 -6.50 6.82
C GLY A 182 1.37 -6.68 8.34
N ARG A 183 2.58 -6.99 8.77
CA ARG A 183 2.93 -7.28 10.17
C ARG A 183 3.79 -6.19 10.78
N GLY A 184 3.64 -5.98 12.09
CA GLY A 184 4.50 -5.05 12.83
C GLY A 184 4.39 -3.58 12.39
N CYS A 185 3.29 -3.21 11.74
CA CYS A 185 3.06 -1.86 11.25
C CYS A 185 2.55 -0.95 12.37
N ARG A 186 2.96 0.32 12.31
CA ARG A 186 2.44 1.37 13.19
C ARG A 186 1.74 2.43 12.33
N LEU A 187 0.44 2.54 12.49
CA LEU A 187 -0.41 3.37 11.64
C LEU A 187 -1.12 4.45 12.46
N VAL A 188 -1.20 5.67 11.91
CA VAL A 188 -1.96 6.78 12.50
C VAL A 188 -3.05 7.21 11.54
N GLY A 189 -4.28 7.28 12.05
CA GLY A 189 -5.46 7.72 11.28
C GLY A 189 -6.57 6.68 11.25
N ASN A 190 -7.73 7.11 10.75
CA ASN A 190 -8.94 6.29 10.68
C ASN A 190 -9.01 5.59 9.32
N ILE A 191 -9.05 4.26 9.32
CA ILE A 191 -9.13 3.47 8.09
C ILE A 191 -10.58 3.41 7.61
N ARG A 192 -10.82 3.77 6.34
CA ARG A 192 -12.11 3.71 5.67
C ARG A 192 -12.00 2.98 4.33
N ALA A 193 -12.52 1.77 4.28
CA ALA A 193 -12.31 0.88 3.14
C ALA A 193 -13.53 0.00 2.81
N LYS A 194 -13.44 -0.75 1.70
CA LYS A 194 -14.41 -1.81 1.37
C LYS A 194 -14.34 -2.92 2.41
N SER A 195 -13.16 -3.48 2.60
CA SER A 195 -12.78 -4.46 3.63
C SER A 195 -11.40 -4.12 4.18
N VAL A 196 -11.10 -4.58 5.39
CA VAL A 196 -9.78 -4.42 6.02
C VAL A 196 -9.31 -5.77 6.52
N GLU A 197 -8.12 -6.17 6.10
CA GLU A 197 -7.39 -7.31 6.64
C GLU A 197 -6.08 -6.77 7.21
N MET A 198 -5.82 -7.08 8.47
CA MET A 198 -4.63 -6.64 9.17
C MET A 198 -3.91 -7.86 9.72
N GLY A 199 -2.61 -7.98 9.41
CA GLY A 199 -1.75 -9.08 9.84
C GLY A 199 -1.50 -9.08 11.34
N GLU A 200 -0.31 -9.48 11.76
CA GLU A 200 0.01 -9.68 13.18
C GLU A 200 0.78 -8.48 13.76
N GLN A 201 0.64 -8.26 15.07
CA GLN A 201 1.45 -7.31 15.84
C GLN A 201 1.40 -5.86 15.33
N ASN A 202 0.28 -5.43 14.76
CA ASN A 202 0.11 -4.06 14.30
C ASN A 202 -0.45 -3.16 15.40
N GLU A 203 -0.08 -1.88 15.35
CA GLU A 203 -0.63 -0.85 16.23
C GLU A 203 -1.29 0.26 15.40
N LEU A 204 -2.60 0.43 15.58
CA LEU A 204 -3.40 1.44 14.90
C LEU A 204 -3.88 2.52 15.89
N PHE A 205 -3.38 3.74 15.70
CA PHE A 205 -3.85 4.95 16.38
C PHE A 205 -5.03 5.55 15.62
N GLY A 206 -6.18 4.90 15.73
CA GLY A 206 -7.40 5.31 15.06
C GLY A 206 -8.46 4.21 15.05
N GLY A 207 -9.60 4.51 14.44
CA GLY A 207 -10.68 3.55 14.25
C GLY A 207 -10.65 2.89 12.87
N ILE A 208 -11.34 1.75 12.76
CA ILE A 208 -11.53 1.03 11.50
C ILE A 208 -13.01 1.07 11.12
N ARG A 209 -13.31 1.55 9.92
CA ARG A 209 -14.64 1.46 9.32
C ARG A 209 -14.57 0.77 7.98
N ALA A 210 -15.13 -0.43 7.91
CA ALA A 210 -15.23 -1.19 6.66
C ALA A 210 -16.69 -1.35 6.24
N ARG A 211 -16.95 -1.44 4.93
CA ARG A 211 -18.30 -1.69 4.40
C ARG A 211 -18.73 -3.15 4.55
N THR A 212 -17.80 -4.09 4.40
CA THR A 212 -18.08 -5.53 4.41
C THR A 212 -17.48 -6.22 5.62
N SER A 213 -16.16 -6.34 5.67
CA SER A 213 -15.46 -7.17 6.65
C SER A 213 -14.24 -6.48 7.24
N VAL A 214 -13.96 -6.77 8.50
CA VAL A 214 -12.69 -6.49 9.18
C VAL A 214 -12.16 -7.80 9.72
N VAL A 215 -10.93 -8.15 9.34
CA VAL A 215 -10.20 -9.32 9.85
C VAL A 215 -8.93 -8.82 10.51
N LEU A 216 -8.76 -9.16 11.78
CA LEU A 216 -7.57 -8.83 12.57
C LEU A 216 -6.82 -10.11 12.92
N GLY A 217 -5.56 -10.18 12.51
CA GLY A 217 -4.60 -11.21 12.93
C GLY A 217 -4.23 -11.09 14.41
N LYS A 218 -3.21 -11.84 14.83
CA LYS A 218 -2.84 -11.98 16.24
C LYS A 218 -2.17 -10.72 16.79
N ASP A 219 -2.36 -10.47 18.09
CA ASP A 219 -1.63 -9.45 18.87
C ASP A 219 -1.72 -8.01 18.32
N ASN A 220 -2.85 -7.65 17.69
CA ASN A 220 -3.06 -6.29 17.20
C ASN A 220 -3.57 -5.35 18.30
N VAL A 221 -3.12 -4.10 18.29
CA VAL A 221 -3.58 -3.05 19.21
C VAL A 221 -4.30 -1.96 18.41
N ILE A 222 -5.58 -1.74 18.70
CA ILE A 222 -6.40 -0.72 18.07
C ILE A 222 -6.89 0.25 19.12
N HIS A 223 -6.49 1.51 19.00
CA HIS A 223 -6.84 2.56 19.95
C HIS A 223 -8.23 3.17 19.71
N GLY A 224 -8.88 2.84 18.58
CA GLY A 224 -10.21 3.33 18.22
C GLY A 224 -11.30 2.26 18.14
N GLY A 225 -12.47 2.67 17.67
CA GLY A 225 -13.60 1.76 17.45
C GLY A 225 -13.53 1.05 16.10
N ILE A 226 -14.24 -0.10 16.01
CA ILE A 226 -14.36 -0.90 14.78
C ILE A 226 -15.83 -0.94 14.36
N GLU A 227 -16.11 -0.66 13.10
CA GLU A 227 -17.46 -0.75 12.52
C GLU A 227 -17.42 -1.48 11.17
N ALA A 228 -18.12 -2.61 11.07
CA ALA A 228 -18.26 -3.37 9.83
C ALA A 228 -19.52 -4.25 9.83
N ARG A 229 -19.78 -5.01 8.75
CA ARG A 229 -20.84 -6.05 8.79
C ARG A 229 -20.34 -7.32 9.45
N HIS A 230 -19.16 -7.79 9.05
CA HIS A 230 -18.49 -8.95 9.64
C HIS A 230 -17.20 -8.50 10.29
N VAL A 231 -16.98 -8.87 11.55
CA VAL A 231 -15.73 -8.59 12.25
C VAL A 231 -15.17 -9.90 12.78
N ARG A 232 -13.95 -10.23 12.38
CA ARG A 232 -13.18 -11.37 12.90
C ARG A 232 -11.96 -10.84 13.63
N VAL A 233 -11.78 -11.27 14.88
CA VAL A 233 -10.64 -10.88 15.71
C VAL A 233 -9.96 -12.13 16.27
N GLU A 234 -8.70 -12.33 15.88
CA GLU A 234 -7.84 -13.40 16.37
C GLU A 234 -7.32 -13.12 17.79
N GLN A 235 -6.58 -14.08 18.35
CA GLN A 235 -6.08 -14.03 19.72
C GLN A 235 -5.14 -12.84 20.00
N GLY A 236 -5.05 -12.47 21.29
CA GLY A 236 -4.14 -11.42 21.79
C GLY A 236 -4.47 -9.98 21.38
N CYS A 237 -5.54 -9.75 20.63
CA CYS A 237 -5.90 -8.38 20.22
C CYS A 237 -6.41 -7.53 21.38
N ARG A 238 -6.02 -6.25 21.38
CA ARG A 238 -6.48 -5.23 22.32
C ARG A 238 -7.18 -4.10 21.58
N ILE A 239 -8.47 -3.90 21.85
CA ILE A 239 -9.29 -2.88 21.21
C ILE A 239 -9.83 -1.93 22.28
N LEU A 240 -9.31 -0.70 22.29
CA LEU A 240 -9.64 0.32 23.29
C LEU A 240 -10.90 1.12 22.94
N GLY A 241 -11.62 0.74 21.89
CA GLY A 241 -12.87 1.36 21.48
C GLY A 241 -14.01 0.35 21.33
N ARG A 242 -15.17 0.87 20.94
CA ARG A 242 -16.36 0.05 20.69
C ARG A 242 -16.25 -0.71 19.37
N VAL A 243 -16.56 -2.00 19.40
CA VAL A 243 -16.71 -2.83 18.21
C VAL A 243 -18.21 -2.99 17.90
N LYS A 244 -18.60 -2.65 16.66
CA LYS A 244 -19.97 -2.77 16.17
C LYS A 244 -20.00 -3.60 14.89
N ALA A 245 -20.70 -4.72 14.92
CA ALA A 245 -20.83 -5.62 13.77
C ALA A 245 -22.23 -6.24 13.67
N HIS A 246 -22.57 -6.76 12.49
CA HIS A 246 -23.75 -7.64 12.35
C HIS A 246 -23.40 -9.04 12.86
N THR A 247 -22.31 -9.60 12.33
CA THR A 247 -21.72 -10.86 12.76
C THR A 247 -20.35 -10.62 13.34
N LEU A 248 -20.09 -11.20 14.51
CA LEU A 248 -18.86 -10.99 15.25
C LEU A 248 -18.23 -12.35 15.61
N GLU A 249 -17.02 -12.59 15.13
CA GLU A 249 -16.23 -13.79 15.39
C GLU A 249 -15.00 -13.39 16.21
N VAL A 250 -14.93 -13.82 17.45
CA VAL A 250 -13.88 -13.35 18.38
C VAL A 250 -13.22 -14.48 19.11
N HIS A 251 -11.90 -14.39 19.26
CA HIS A 251 -11.19 -15.27 20.18
C HIS A 251 -11.49 -14.87 21.65
N PRO A 252 -11.65 -15.81 22.59
CA PRO A 252 -11.92 -15.49 24.01
C PRO A 252 -10.83 -14.67 24.72
N SER A 253 -9.62 -14.62 24.17
CA SER A 253 -8.47 -13.95 24.78
C SER A 253 -8.39 -12.45 24.49
N ILE A 254 -9.35 -11.87 23.76
CA ILE A 254 -9.27 -10.45 23.35
C ILE A 254 -9.60 -9.53 24.52
N ASP A 255 -8.92 -8.38 24.58
CA ASP A 255 -9.18 -7.31 25.53
C ASP A 255 -9.95 -6.18 24.82
N VAL A 256 -11.25 -6.05 25.07
CA VAL A 256 -12.12 -5.08 24.39
C VAL A 256 -12.99 -4.34 25.39
N GLU A 257 -13.07 -3.01 25.26
CA GLU A 257 -13.90 -2.18 26.14
C GLU A 257 -15.40 -2.47 25.98
N SER A 258 -15.87 -2.61 24.74
CA SER A 258 -17.29 -2.84 24.44
C SER A 258 -17.50 -3.57 23.11
N LEU A 259 -18.25 -4.67 23.17
CA LEU A 259 -18.65 -5.48 22.01
C LEU A 259 -20.15 -5.33 21.77
N VAL A 260 -20.53 -5.01 20.53
CA VAL A 260 -21.93 -4.89 20.09
C VAL A 260 -22.12 -5.67 18.80
N ALA A 261 -22.85 -6.78 18.88
CA ALA A 261 -23.28 -7.58 17.73
C ALA A 261 -24.80 -7.47 17.56
N SER A 262 -25.26 -7.19 16.33
CA SER A 262 -26.71 -7.04 16.07
C SER A 262 -27.41 -8.34 15.65
N GLU A 263 -26.73 -9.30 15.04
CA GLU A 263 -27.33 -10.56 14.58
C GLU A 263 -26.74 -11.78 15.28
N SER A 264 -25.42 -11.96 15.25
CA SER A 264 -24.77 -13.15 15.80
C SER A 264 -23.37 -12.88 16.35
N MET A 265 -23.00 -13.64 17.38
CA MET A 265 -21.68 -13.60 18.01
C MET A 265 -21.19 -15.04 18.22
N VAL A 266 -20.01 -15.35 17.68
CA VAL A 266 -19.38 -16.67 17.75
C VAL A 266 -18.00 -16.52 18.37
N PHE A 267 -17.68 -17.39 19.33
CA PHE A 267 -16.33 -17.46 19.89
C PHE A 267 -15.51 -18.48 19.10
N ILE A 268 -14.47 -18.02 18.42
CA ILE A 268 -13.50 -18.89 17.75
C ILE A 268 -12.61 -19.50 18.84
N ARG A 269 -12.61 -20.83 18.98
CA ARG A 269 -11.63 -21.53 19.80
C ARG A 269 -10.62 -22.18 18.88
N ASP A 270 -9.34 -21.94 19.11
CA ASP A 270 -8.29 -22.68 18.42
C ASP A 270 -8.40 -24.16 18.81
N VAL A 271 -8.57 -25.00 17.79
CA VAL A 271 -8.67 -26.47 17.93
C VAL A 271 -7.27 -27.09 18.17
N GLU A 272 -6.22 -26.28 18.26
CA GLU A 272 -4.83 -26.75 18.39
C GLU A 272 -4.49 -27.34 19.77
N GLU A 273 -5.27 -27.09 20.83
CA GLU A 273 -5.05 -27.71 22.15
C GLU A 273 -5.55 -29.17 22.27
N LEU A 274 -6.21 -29.74 21.26
CA LEU A 274 -6.70 -31.13 21.32
C LEU A 274 -5.67 -32.19 20.89
N ARG A 275 -4.49 -31.80 20.38
CA ARG A 275 -3.45 -32.78 19.99
C ARG A 275 -2.44 -33.10 21.09
N GLU A 276 -2.19 -32.21 22.05
CA GLU A 276 -1.28 -32.52 23.15
C GLU A 276 -1.96 -33.29 24.30
N GLY A 277 -3.27 -33.13 24.48
CA GLY A 277 -4.03 -33.88 25.50
C GLY A 277 -4.20 -35.38 25.20
N ASN A 278 -4.10 -35.80 23.93
CA ASN A 278 -4.23 -37.21 23.54
C ASN A 278 -2.91 -37.99 23.54
N ALA A 279 -1.76 -37.32 23.67
CA ALA A 279 -0.46 -37.99 23.76
C ALA A 279 -0.09 -38.44 25.20
N ALA A 280 -0.82 -37.98 26.22
CA ALA A 280 -0.54 -38.28 27.62
C ALA A 280 -1.34 -39.48 28.18
N LEU A 281 -2.29 -40.05 27.43
CA LEU A 281 -3.13 -41.18 27.87
C LEU A 281 -2.67 -42.55 27.33
N ASP A 282 -1.63 -42.61 26.49
CA ASP A 282 -1.16 -43.85 25.86
C ASP A 282 0.20 -44.36 26.43
N ARG A 283 0.59 -43.90 27.62
CA ARG A 283 1.76 -44.43 28.36
C ARG A 283 1.37 -45.02 29.71
N GLY A 284 0.33 -45.83 29.70
CA GLY A 284 -0.24 -46.40 30.91
C GLY A 284 -0.68 -47.85 30.79
N GLU A 285 -0.05 -48.68 29.96
CA GLU A 285 -0.15 -50.16 30.06
C GLU A 285 1.08 -50.79 29.38
N GLY A 286 1.86 -51.57 30.15
CA GLY A 286 3.07 -52.26 29.70
C GLY A 286 4.04 -52.55 30.83
#